data_AF-A0A673MJT0-F1
#
_entry.id   AF-A0A673MJT0-F1
#
_cell.length_a   1.000
_cell.length_b   1.000
_cell.length_c   1.000
_cell.angle_alpha   90.00
_cell.angle_beta   90.00
_cell.angle_gamma   90.00
#
_symmetry.space_group_name_H-M   'P 1'
#
loop_
_entity.id
_entity.type
_entity.pdbx_description
1 polymer ?
#
loop_
_entity_poly.entity_id
_entity_poly.type
_entity_poly.pdbx_seq_one_letter_code
_entity_poly.pdbx_strand_id
1 'polypeptide(L)'
;AKFSGDPTELECKVTNMSNLRSGRLGVSWLYRDIQPGDVPVSTHTIVSLDENGNLVPGKTYKSRVEAGLITVTRMEPYTFKLRLFRTTDADAGEYMCAIMAWVPSQHGNWKKVAEYVTPALKVSFANKRPVLGVVARRLREATAAGSTFEMSCQANIQNLLPGTAFSILILSEEAIGSPSRKLASLGPEMVLQLEDWGEPGRQDSLMLVKTGKRDFQFRIQAVQVTDRGFYSCEMKAWTKQPGEDWVEMAKGVSNKVQIAFTHKGPTFDLSISSDTTSVFPWETVKMECDVSVSGTSPTADDVAYEIKWFLSHLRGSNSASLLASMDRWGVVHKAPRNDSSDCSLERLGPKRFALNIHSTQDSDAGDYHCTATPWIRSTATGVWSKAPEVTSQRVFLNVKFALWDSMKLPLLYGICASVTVGVVSLVLGLVCAHCCCKTTTPTPRSHNKLMELEID
;
A
#
# COMPACT_ATOMS: atom_id res chain seq x y z
N ALA A 1 -31.80 -39.61 18.43
CA ALA A 1 -30.64 -39.28 17.58
C ALA A 1 -29.86 -38.12 18.16
N LYS A 2 -28.60 -37.92 17.74
CA LYS A 2 -27.81 -36.73 18.09
C LYS A 2 -27.96 -35.63 17.04
N PHE A 3 -28.26 -35.98 15.77
CA PHE A 3 -28.38 -35.03 14.66
C PHE A 3 -29.61 -35.26 13.77
N SER A 4 -29.98 -34.25 12.97
CA SER A 4 -31.02 -34.36 11.93
C SER A 4 -30.55 -35.28 10.80
N GLY A 5 -31.44 -36.12 10.27
CA GLY A 5 -31.15 -37.15 9.29
C GLY A 5 -30.75 -38.52 9.85
N ASP A 6 -30.36 -38.60 11.13
CA ASP A 6 -30.06 -39.87 11.80
C ASP A 6 -31.35 -40.64 12.12
N PRO A 7 -31.32 -41.99 12.15
CA PRO A 7 -32.44 -42.76 12.65
C PRO A 7 -32.66 -42.47 14.15
N THR A 8 -33.91 -42.28 14.54
CA THR A 8 -34.30 -42.06 15.94
C THR A 8 -35.17 -43.19 16.43
N GLU A 9 -34.74 -43.83 17.52
CA GLU A 9 -35.50 -44.86 18.21
C GLU A 9 -35.96 -44.35 19.57
N LEU A 10 -37.24 -44.54 19.87
CA LEU A 10 -37.84 -44.33 21.18
C LEU A 10 -38.31 -45.67 21.71
N GLU A 11 -38.08 -45.91 23.00
CA GLU A 11 -38.40 -47.17 23.66
C GLU A 11 -39.38 -46.92 24.81
N CYS A 12 -40.44 -47.72 24.85
CA CYS A 12 -41.45 -47.69 25.89
C CYS A 12 -41.51 -49.06 26.57
N LYS A 13 -41.08 -49.11 27.84
CA LYS A 13 -41.01 -50.33 28.66
C LYS A 13 -42.10 -50.33 29.71
N VAL A 14 -42.86 -51.42 29.78
CA VAL A 14 -43.85 -51.62 30.85
C VAL A 14 -43.21 -52.38 31.99
N THR A 15 -43.09 -51.74 33.15
CA THR A 15 -42.34 -52.27 34.31
C THR A 15 -43.20 -53.02 35.32
N ASN A 16 -44.51 -52.75 35.39
CA ASN A 16 -45.43 -53.38 36.33
C ASN A 16 -46.54 -54.13 35.58
N MET A 17 -46.58 -55.46 35.73
CA MET A 17 -47.52 -56.35 35.04
C MET A 17 -48.33 -57.23 35.98
N SER A 18 -48.27 -56.96 37.30
CA SER A 18 -48.75 -57.85 38.36
C SER A 18 -50.20 -58.34 38.19
N ASN A 19 -51.02 -57.56 37.47
CA ASN A 19 -52.46 -57.76 37.34
C ASN A 19 -52.90 -58.28 35.95
N LEU A 20 -51.99 -58.52 35.00
CA LEU A 20 -52.34 -58.89 33.61
C LEU A 20 -51.92 -60.34 33.28
N ARG A 21 -52.72 -61.33 33.69
CA ARG A 21 -52.41 -62.76 33.48
C ARG A 21 -52.76 -63.28 32.08
N SER A 22 -53.85 -62.81 31.48
CA SER A 22 -54.35 -63.26 30.16
C SER A 22 -54.73 -62.10 29.24
N GLY A 23 -54.13 -60.93 29.45
CA GLY A 23 -54.40 -59.71 28.69
C GLY A 23 -53.37 -59.44 27.59
N ARG A 24 -53.72 -58.56 26.66
CA ARG A 24 -52.84 -58.05 25.61
C ARG A 24 -52.51 -56.59 25.84
N LEU A 25 -51.38 -56.16 25.29
CA LEU A 25 -50.92 -54.78 25.35
C LEU A 25 -50.93 -54.18 23.95
N GLY A 26 -51.58 -53.03 23.82
CA GLY A 26 -51.43 -52.13 22.70
C GLY A 26 -50.58 -50.93 23.09
N VAL A 27 -50.01 -50.25 22.09
CA VAL A 27 -49.25 -49.00 22.29
C VAL A 27 -49.70 -47.96 21.29
N SER A 28 -49.87 -46.71 21.73
CA SER A 28 -50.05 -45.55 20.86
C SER A 28 -48.91 -44.59 21.09
N TRP A 29 -48.19 -44.24 20.02
CA TRP A 29 -47.18 -43.20 20.05
C TRP A 29 -47.82 -41.86 19.71
N LEU A 30 -47.67 -40.91 20.62
CA LEU A 30 -48.25 -39.58 20.53
C LEU A 30 -47.14 -38.55 20.35
N TYR A 31 -47.39 -37.55 19.53
CA TYR A 31 -46.51 -36.42 19.26
C TYR A 31 -47.21 -35.11 19.60
N ARG A 32 -46.45 -34.17 20.14
CA ARG A 32 -46.88 -32.82 20.44
C ARG A 32 -45.81 -31.85 19.94
N ASP A 33 -46.24 -30.90 19.10
CA ASP A 33 -45.37 -29.82 18.62
C ASP A 33 -45.06 -28.84 19.76
N ILE A 34 -43.86 -28.27 19.77
CA ILE A 34 -43.43 -27.27 20.75
C ILE A 34 -43.45 -25.91 20.04
N GLN A 35 -44.63 -25.30 19.92
CA GLN A 35 -44.74 -23.94 19.39
C GLN A 35 -44.57 -22.89 20.50
N PRO A 36 -43.85 -21.78 20.23
CA PRO A 36 -43.80 -20.65 21.15
C PRO A 36 -45.09 -19.83 21.06
N GLY A 37 -45.94 -19.91 22.10
CA GLY A 37 -47.15 -19.10 22.26
C GLY A 37 -48.36 -19.90 22.77
N ASP A 38 -49.30 -19.23 23.44
CA ASP A 38 -50.54 -19.79 24.04
C ASP A 38 -51.57 -20.30 22.99
N VAL A 39 -51.13 -21.17 22.08
CA VAL A 39 -52.01 -21.90 21.16
C VAL A 39 -52.26 -23.29 21.77
N PRO A 40 -53.51 -23.79 21.86
CA PRO A 40 -53.79 -25.10 22.44
C PRO A 40 -53.05 -26.19 21.68
N VAL A 41 -52.07 -26.80 22.34
CA VAL A 41 -51.15 -27.76 21.73
C VAL A 41 -51.88 -29.08 21.45
N SER A 42 -52.26 -29.32 20.19
CA SER A 42 -52.94 -30.55 19.80
C SER A 42 -51.98 -31.74 19.85
N THR A 43 -52.34 -32.76 20.62
CA THR A 43 -51.60 -34.03 20.64
C THR A 43 -52.06 -34.88 19.46
N HIS A 44 -51.11 -35.32 18.63
CA HIS A 44 -51.37 -36.11 17.43
C HIS A 44 -50.88 -37.55 17.63
N THR A 45 -51.68 -38.53 17.23
CA THR A 45 -51.22 -39.92 17.17
C THR A 45 -50.32 -40.09 15.94
N ILE A 46 -49.11 -40.61 16.16
CA ILE A 46 -48.19 -40.98 15.07
C ILE A 46 -48.63 -42.32 14.51
N VAL A 47 -48.70 -43.33 15.38
CA VAL A 47 -48.96 -44.71 15.02
C VAL A 47 -49.32 -45.51 16.28
N SER A 48 -50.23 -46.47 16.12
CA SER A 48 -50.68 -47.34 17.19
C SER A 48 -50.50 -48.80 16.80
N LEU A 49 -50.29 -49.65 17.81
CA LEU A 49 -50.38 -51.09 17.72
C LEU A 49 -51.63 -51.51 18.50
N ASP A 50 -52.62 -52.06 17.80
CA ASP A 50 -53.90 -52.44 18.39
C ASP A 50 -53.81 -53.73 19.25
N GLU A 51 -54.93 -54.14 19.84
CA GLU A 51 -55.03 -55.36 20.66
C GLU A 51 -54.73 -56.66 19.90
N ASN A 52 -54.76 -56.64 18.57
CA ASN A 52 -54.46 -57.77 17.71
C ASN A 52 -53.02 -57.73 17.17
N GLY A 53 -52.26 -56.67 17.47
CA GLY A 53 -50.92 -56.46 16.96
C GLY A 53 -50.89 -55.84 15.55
N ASN A 54 -52.00 -55.30 15.07
CA ASN A 54 -52.03 -54.58 13.80
C ASN A 54 -51.53 -53.15 13.98
N LEU A 55 -50.78 -52.69 12.99
CA LEU A 55 -50.27 -51.33 12.94
C LEU A 55 -51.34 -50.39 12.37
N VAL A 56 -51.74 -49.39 13.13
CA VAL A 56 -52.74 -48.39 12.75
C VAL A 56 -52.05 -47.02 12.64
N PRO A 57 -51.83 -46.50 11.43
CA PRO A 57 -51.21 -45.18 11.24
C PRO A 57 -52.13 -44.04 11.68
N GLY A 58 -51.56 -43.01 12.29
CA GLY A 58 -52.27 -41.76 12.54
C GLY A 58 -52.49 -40.95 11.24
N LYS A 59 -53.56 -40.14 11.19
CA LYS A 59 -53.97 -39.40 9.97
C LYS A 59 -52.83 -38.60 9.34
N THR A 60 -52.07 -37.85 10.15
CA THR A 60 -50.97 -36.98 9.70
C THR A 60 -49.73 -37.76 9.25
N TYR A 61 -49.49 -38.93 9.85
CA TYR A 61 -48.26 -39.71 9.65
C TYR A 61 -48.45 -40.91 8.72
N LYS A 62 -49.66 -41.12 8.19
CA LYS A 62 -50.06 -42.27 7.37
C LYS A 62 -49.08 -42.57 6.23
N SER A 63 -48.74 -41.55 5.43
CA SER A 63 -47.83 -41.70 4.28
C SER A 63 -46.43 -42.17 4.70
N ARG A 64 -45.90 -41.69 5.82
CA ARG A 64 -44.56 -42.06 6.32
C ARG A 64 -44.55 -43.47 6.91
N VAL A 65 -45.64 -43.90 7.53
CA VAL A 65 -45.78 -45.27 8.05
C VAL A 65 -45.93 -46.26 6.89
N GLU A 66 -46.78 -45.96 5.91
CA GLU A 66 -46.98 -46.82 4.72
C GLU A 66 -45.71 -46.92 3.86
N ALA A 67 -44.91 -45.86 3.77
CA ALA A 67 -43.60 -45.87 3.12
C ALA A 67 -42.49 -46.57 3.93
N GLY A 68 -42.77 -47.09 5.13
CA GLY A 68 -41.80 -47.74 6.00
C GLY A 68 -40.78 -46.80 6.65
N LEU A 69 -40.98 -45.48 6.58
CA LEU A 69 -40.10 -44.48 7.20
C LEU A 69 -40.32 -44.37 8.71
N ILE A 70 -41.49 -44.80 9.20
CA ILE A 70 -41.84 -44.91 10.62
C ILE A 70 -42.32 -46.33 10.87
N THR A 71 -41.68 -47.02 11.82
CA THR A 71 -42.02 -48.40 12.16
C THR A 71 -42.20 -48.55 13.66
N VAL A 72 -43.18 -49.36 14.08
CA VAL A 72 -43.32 -49.79 15.47
C VAL A 72 -43.01 -51.28 15.54
N THR A 73 -42.10 -51.64 16.44
CA THR A 73 -41.72 -53.02 16.68
C THR A 73 -41.94 -53.39 18.14
N ARG A 74 -42.50 -54.56 18.39
CA ARG A 74 -42.57 -55.18 19.72
C ARG A 74 -41.40 -56.16 19.85
N MET A 75 -40.39 -55.82 20.65
CA MET A 75 -39.19 -56.68 20.80
C MET A 75 -39.37 -57.74 21.89
N GLU A 76 -39.96 -57.34 23.02
CA GLU A 76 -40.25 -58.19 24.17
C GLU A 76 -41.74 -58.04 24.50
N PRO A 77 -42.37 -58.95 25.26
CA PRO A 77 -43.80 -58.85 25.58
C PRO A 77 -44.21 -57.50 26.18
N TYR A 78 -43.27 -56.74 26.76
CA TYR A 78 -43.50 -55.50 27.48
C TYR A 78 -42.69 -54.30 26.96
N THR A 79 -42.00 -54.45 25.82
CA THR A 79 -41.13 -53.41 25.27
C THR A 79 -41.53 -53.08 23.84
N PHE A 80 -41.96 -51.84 23.63
CA PHE A 80 -42.34 -51.32 22.33
C PHE A 80 -41.34 -50.26 21.87
N LYS A 81 -40.95 -50.33 20.60
CA LYS A 81 -40.03 -49.38 19.98
C LYS A 81 -40.69 -48.67 18.81
N LEU A 82 -40.56 -47.34 18.79
CA LEU A 82 -40.85 -46.52 17.63
C LEU A 82 -39.53 -46.14 16.97
N ARG A 83 -39.40 -46.41 15.67
CA ARG A 83 -38.22 -46.04 14.89
C ARG A 83 -38.63 -45.12 13.75
N LEU A 84 -38.00 -43.95 13.70
CA LEU A 84 -38.05 -43.02 12.58
C LEU A 84 -36.75 -43.18 11.81
N PHE A 85 -36.81 -43.63 10.54
CA PHE A 85 -35.61 -43.92 9.75
C PHE A 85 -34.80 -42.69 9.38
N ARG A 86 -35.47 -41.54 9.16
CA ARG A 86 -34.85 -40.26 8.81
C ARG A 86 -35.62 -39.14 9.49
N THR A 87 -35.04 -38.56 10.54
CA THR A 87 -35.66 -37.42 11.23
C THR A 87 -35.29 -36.09 10.60
N THR A 88 -36.20 -35.12 10.71
CA THR A 88 -36.03 -33.73 10.25
C THR A 88 -36.26 -32.77 11.40
N ASP A 89 -36.00 -31.47 11.19
CA ASP A 89 -36.26 -30.46 12.23
C ASP A 89 -37.75 -30.40 12.61
N ALA A 90 -38.65 -30.75 11.69
CA ALA A 90 -40.09 -30.86 11.95
C ALA A 90 -40.47 -32.05 12.85
N ASP A 91 -39.57 -33.02 13.04
CA ASP A 91 -39.79 -34.14 13.96
C ASP A 91 -39.35 -33.81 15.40
N ALA A 92 -38.78 -32.63 15.63
CA ALA A 92 -38.44 -32.16 16.97
C ALA A 92 -39.72 -31.80 17.73
N GLY A 93 -39.81 -32.22 18.99
CA GLY A 93 -41.02 -32.01 19.78
C GLY A 93 -41.10 -32.91 21.00
N GLU A 94 -42.29 -33.05 21.55
CA GLU A 94 -42.59 -33.90 22.70
C GLU A 94 -43.24 -35.21 22.25
N TYR A 95 -42.66 -36.33 22.69
CA TYR A 95 -43.17 -37.67 22.41
C TYR A 95 -43.70 -38.31 23.69
N MET A 96 -44.86 -38.97 23.59
CA MET A 96 -45.46 -39.72 24.69
C MET A 96 -45.83 -41.12 24.20
N CYS A 97 -45.71 -42.10 25.08
CA CYS A 97 -46.16 -43.46 24.84
C CYS A 97 -47.43 -43.70 25.67
N ALA A 98 -48.51 -44.11 25.04
CA ALA A 98 -49.75 -44.53 25.69
C ALA A 98 -49.90 -46.04 25.58
N ILE A 99 -49.75 -46.74 26.70
CA ILE A 99 -49.93 -48.19 26.81
C ILE A 99 -51.36 -48.50 27.18
N MET A 100 -51.99 -49.39 26.41
CA MET A 100 -53.36 -49.83 26.65
C MET A 100 -53.37 -51.32 26.98
N ALA A 101 -53.97 -51.66 28.12
CA ALA A 101 -54.15 -53.04 28.54
C ALA A 101 -55.56 -53.52 28.20
N TRP A 102 -55.63 -54.68 27.54
CA TRP A 102 -56.85 -55.30 27.06
C TRP A 102 -57.03 -56.67 27.71
N VAL A 103 -58.24 -56.97 28.17
CA VAL A 103 -58.60 -58.31 28.67
C VAL A 103 -59.76 -58.86 27.86
N PRO A 104 -59.87 -60.20 27.72
CA PRO A 104 -61.02 -60.79 27.08
C PRO A 104 -62.29 -60.52 27.90
N SER A 105 -63.32 -60.04 27.24
CA SER A 105 -64.66 -59.89 27.78
C SER A 105 -65.41 -61.23 27.73
N GLN A 106 -66.50 -61.34 28.50
CA GLN A 106 -67.34 -62.55 28.54
C GLN A 106 -67.95 -62.91 27.18
N HIS A 107 -68.05 -61.95 26.25
CA HIS A 107 -68.55 -62.13 24.89
C HIS A 107 -67.46 -62.35 23.83
N GLY A 108 -66.19 -62.58 24.24
CA GLY A 108 -65.08 -62.86 23.33
C GLY A 108 -64.43 -61.62 22.67
N ASN A 109 -64.96 -60.41 22.91
CA ASN A 109 -64.32 -59.16 22.47
C ASN A 109 -63.25 -58.69 23.46
N TRP A 110 -62.27 -57.91 22.98
CA TRP A 110 -61.27 -57.29 23.84
C TRP A 110 -61.84 -56.02 24.49
N LYS A 111 -61.71 -55.91 25.81
CA LYS A 111 -62.11 -54.72 26.56
C LYS A 111 -60.87 -54.02 27.13
N LYS A 112 -60.72 -52.73 26.83
CA LYS A 112 -59.70 -51.86 27.43
C LYS A 112 -60.00 -51.69 28.92
N VAL A 113 -59.05 -52.07 29.76
CA VAL A 113 -59.18 -52.02 31.23
C VAL A 113 -58.28 -51.00 31.87
N ALA A 114 -57.19 -50.61 31.20
CA ALA A 114 -56.30 -49.58 31.67
C ALA A 114 -55.64 -48.86 30.49
N GLU A 115 -55.33 -47.60 30.69
CA GLU A 115 -54.47 -46.80 29.84
C GLU A 115 -53.49 -46.04 30.71
N TYR A 116 -52.23 -46.05 30.31
CA TYR A 116 -51.21 -45.26 30.96
C TYR A 116 -50.42 -44.49 29.91
N VAL A 117 -50.37 -43.17 30.07
CA VAL A 117 -49.60 -42.28 29.20
C VAL A 117 -48.34 -41.85 29.95
N THR A 118 -47.19 -42.03 29.34
CA THR A 118 -45.92 -41.57 29.92
C THR A 118 -45.87 -40.05 29.97
N PRO A 119 -45.03 -39.46 30.86
CA PRO A 119 -44.63 -38.07 30.73
C PRO A 119 -44.05 -37.79 29.33
N ALA A 120 -44.16 -36.53 28.90
CA ALA A 120 -43.63 -36.09 27.61
C ALA A 120 -42.09 -36.12 27.60
N LEU A 121 -41.51 -36.84 26.64
CA LEU A 121 -40.08 -36.84 26.37
C LEU A 121 -39.77 -35.83 25.27
N LYS A 122 -39.00 -34.80 25.61
CA LYS A 122 -38.54 -33.78 24.64
C LYS A 122 -37.41 -34.35 23.77
N VAL A 123 -37.65 -34.39 22.46
CA VAL A 123 -36.69 -34.83 21.45
C VAL A 123 -36.29 -33.61 20.61
N SER A 124 -35.00 -33.33 20.54
CA SER A 124 -34.42 -32.29 19.69
C SER A 124 -33.22 -32.84 18.92
N PHE A 125 -32.94 -32.25 17.76
CA PHE A 125 -31.86 -32.66 16.88
C PHE A 125 -30.85 -31.53 16.73
N ALA A 126 -29.55 -31.81 16.87
CA ALA A 126 -28.52 -30.84 16.51
C ALA A 126 -28.33 -30.86 14.99
N ASN A 127 -28.41 -29.72 14.32
CA ASN A 127 -28.03 -29.65 12.90
C ASN A 127 -26.50 -29.54 12.78
N LYS A 128 -25.85 -30.46 12.05
CA LYS A 128 -24.47 -30.25 11.60
C LYS A 128 -24.48 -29.19 10.51
N ARG A 129 -24.45 -27.92 10.91
CA ARG A 129 -24.35 -26.82 9.94
C ARG A 129 -23.05 -26.98 9.14
N PRO A 130 -23.09 -26.87 7.81
CA PRO A 130 -21.88 -26.84 7.00
C PRO A 130 -21.07 -25.60 7.38
N VAL A 131 -19.79 -25.79 7.66
CA VAL A 131 -18.87 -24.68 7.99
C VAL A 131 -17.77 -24.65 6.94
N LEU A 132 -17.50 -23.45 6.43
CA LEU A 132 -16.44 -23.17 5.49
C LEU A 132 -15.46 -22.19 6.13
N GLY A 133 -14.29 -22.70 6.54
CA GLY A 133 -13.15 -21.87 6.92
C GLY A 133 -12.32 -21.53 5.68
N VAL A 134 -11.77 -20.32 5.62
CA VAL A 134 -10.89 -19.90 4.53
C VAL A 134 -9.61 -19.33 5.13
N VAL A 135 -8.46 -19.69 4.56
CA VAL A 135 -7.16 -19.18 4.99
C VAL A 135 -6.44 -18.62 3.78
N ALA A 136 -6.00 -17.37 3.90
CA ALA A 136 -5.16 -16.72 2.90
C ALA A 136 -3.69 -16.79 3.33
N ARG A 137 -2.82 -17.26 2.45
CA ARG A 137 -1.36 -17.30 2.65
C ARG A 137 -0.68 -16.52 1.56
N ARG A 138 0.26 -15.66 1.94
CA ARG A 138 1.12 -14.95 0.99
C ARG A 138 2.11 -15.95 0.37
N LEU A 139 2.15 -16.00 -0.95
CA LEU A 139 3.10 -16.82 -1.70
C LEU A 139 4.31 -15.98 -2.16
N ARG A 140 4.06 -14.73 -2.59
CA ARG A 140 5.09 -13.80 -3.05
C ARG A 140 4.79 -12.39 -2.55
N GLU A 141 5.77 -11.74 -1.95
CA GLU A 141 5.68 -10.37 -1.44
C GLU A 141 6.05 -9.35 -2.53
N ALA A 142 5.27 -8.27 -2.61
CA ALA A 142 5.63 -7.12 -3.43
C ALA A 142 6.54 -6.19 -2.63
N THR A 143 7.82 -6.17 -2.96
CA THR A 143 8.85 -5.37 -2.29
C THR A 143 8.96 -3.94 -2.81
N ALA A 144 8.45 -3.66 -4.01
CA ALA A 144 8.50 -2.37 -4.67
C ALA A 144 7.38 -2.25 -5.72
N ALA A 145 7.16 -1.03 -6.22
CA ALA A 145 6.31 -0.84 -7.38
C ALA A 145 6.91 -1.58 -8.60
N GLY A 146 6.06 -2.22 -9.41
CA GLY A 146 6.48 -3.09 -10.52
C GLY A 146 6.73 -4.55 -10.13
N SER A 147 6.85 -4.87 -8.84
CA SER A 147 6.97 -6.26 -8.37
C SER A 147 5.67 -7.05 -8.59
N THR A 148 5.77 -8.38 -8.56
CA THR A 148 4.60 -9.27 -8.61
C THR A 148 4.21 -9.69 -7.20
N PHE A 149 2.93 -9.56 -6.86
CA PHE A 149 2.34 -10.08 -5.62
C PHE A 149 1.54 -11.36 -5.89
N GLU A 150 1.64 -12.33 -5.00
CA GLU A 150 0.86 -13.57 -5.07
C GLU A 150 0.37 -14.02 -3.70
N MET A 151 -0.88 -14.46 -3.63
CA MET A 151 -1.45 -15.11 -2.45
C MET A 151 -2.31 -16.31 -2.85
N SER A 152 -2.31 -17.33 -1.99
CA SER A 152 -3.20 -18.48 -2.09
C SER A 152 -4.35 -18.35 -1.11
N CYS A 153 -5.55 -18.76 -1.52
CA CYS A 153 -6.72 -18.91 -0.66
C CYS A 153 -7.10 -20.39 -0.60
N GLN A 154 -7.08 -20.96 0.60
CA GLN A 154 -7.35 -22.37 0.84
C GLN A 154 -8.63 -22.55 1.68
N ALA A 155 -9.55 -23.38 1.19
CA ALA A 155 -10.78 -23.74 1.89
C ALA A 155 -10.59 -24.95 2.83
N ASN A 156 -11.01 -24.78 4.08
CA ASN A 156 -11.16 -25.83 5.08
C ASN A 156 -12.63 -26.12 5.30
N ILE A 157 -13.05 -27.36 5.07
CA ILE A 157 -14.46 -27.75 5.08
C ILE A 157 -14.80 -28.63 6.28
N GLN A 158 -15.96 -28.38 6.89
CA GLN A 158 -16.55 -29.25 7.90
C GLN A 158 -18.03 -29.48 7.57
N ASN A 159 -18.47 -30.74 7.63
CA ASN A 159 -19.86 -31.14 7.37
C ASN A 159 -20.41 -30.74 5.99
N LEU A 160 -19.55 -30.65 4.96
CA LEU A 160 -19.94 -30.40 3.58
C LEU A 160 -20.01 -31.71 2.78
N LEU A 161 -20.96 -31.78 1.84
CA LEU A 161 -21.18 -32.94 0.99
C LEU A 161 -20.03 -33.12 -0.03
N PRO A 162 -19.67 -34.37 -0.37
CA PRO A 162 -18.78 -34.65 -1.50
C PRO A 162 -19.36 -34.07 -2.81
N GLY A 163 -18.52 -33.52 -3.67
CA GLY A 163 -18.96 -32.94 -4.96
C GLY A 163 -19.38 -31.46 -4.91
N THR A 164 -19.29 -30.82 -3.75
CA THR A 164 -19.52 -29.36 -3.58
C THR A 164 -18.58 -28.54 -4.48
N ALA A 165 -19.13 -27.58 -5.22
CA ALA A 165 -18.36 -26.60 -5.99
C ALA A 165 -18.02 -25.38 -5.13
N PHE A 166 -16.98 -24.63 -5.51
CA PHE A 166 -16.56 -23.44 -4.79
C PHE A 166 -16.54 -22.24 -5.71
N SER A 167 -16.97 -21.09 -5.20
CA SER A 167 -16.68 -19.79 -5.80
C SER A 167 -15.76 -19.00 -4.88
N ILE A 168 -15.03 -18.05 -5.45
CA ILE A 168 -14.13 -17.14 -4.73
C ILE A 168 -14.32 -15.71 -5.22
N LEU A 169 -14.24 -14.77 -4.29
CA LEU A 169 -14.25 -13.33 -4.52
C LEU A 169 -13.05 -12.72 -3.78
N ILE A 170 -12.26 -11.92 -4.48
CA ILE A 170 -11.13 -11.20 -3.91
C ILE A 170 -11.58 -9.81 -3.48
N LEU A 171 -11.34 -9.50 -2.22
CA LEU A 171 -11.70 -8.24 -1.58
C LEU A 171 -10.43 -7.47 -1.24
N SER A 172 -10.45 -6.15 -1.46
CA SER A 172 -9.37 -5.25 -1.04
C SER A 172 -9.90 -4.12 -0.17
N GLU A 173 -9.15 -3.78 0.87
CA GLU A 173 -9.38 -2.66 1.78
C GLU A 173 -8.12 -1.79 1.81
N GLU A 174 -8.27 -0.48 1.65
CA GLU A 174 -7.13 0.46 1.68
C GLU A 174 -6.49 0.53 3.08
N ALA A 175 -7.34 0.56 4.11
CA ALA A 175 -6.98 0.45 5.51
C ALA A 175 -7.94 -0.51 6.23
N ILE A 176 -7.54 -1.03 7.39
CA ILE A 176 -8.39 -1.93 8.18
C ILE A 176 -9.69 -1.19 8.55
N GLY A 177 -10.83 -1.72 8.08
CA GLY A 177 -12.16 -1.14 8.34
C GLY A 177 -12.64 -0.12 7.30
N SER A 178 -11.85 0.13 6.26
CA SER A 178 -12.30 0.84 5.05
C SER A 178 -13.32 -0.03 4.28
N PRO A 179 -14.19 0.57 3.43
CA PRO A 179 -15.10 -0.19 2.60
C PRO A 179 -14.32 -1.15 1.69
N SER A 180 -14.73 -2.42 1.68
CA SER A 180 -14.11 -3.43 0.83
C SER A 180 -14.55 -3.26 -0.62
N ARG A 181 -13.56 -3.18 -1.52
CA ARG A 181 -13.74 -3.20 -2.97
C ARG A 181 -13.63 -4.63 -3.49
N LYS A 182 -14.38 -4.95 -4.54
CA LYS A 182 -14.36 -6.29 -5.15
C LYS A 182 -13.42 -6.24 -6.34
N LEU A 183 -12.38 -7.06 -6.37
CA LEU A 183 -11.38 -6.98 -7.44
C LEU A 183 -11.65 -7.97 -8.56
N ALA A 184 -11.82 -9.24 -8.20
CA ALA A 184 -12.05 -10.31 -9.16
C ALA A 184 -12.79 -11.47 -8.49
N SER A 185 -13.57 -12.20 -9.27
CA SER A 185 -14.32 -13.34 -8.80
C SER A 185 -14.21 -14.54 -9.77
N LEU A 186 -14.32 -15.75 -9.22
CA LEU A 186 -14.55 -16.98 -9.96
C LEU A 186 -15.83 -17.59 -9.42
N GLY A 187 -16.85 -17.73 -10.28
CA GLY A 187 -18.08 -18.43 -9.95
C GLY A 187 -17.89 -19.95 -9.78
N PRO A 188 -18.95 -20.70 -9.43
CA PRO A 188 -18.90 -22.17 -9.37
C PRO A 188 -18.56 -22.81 -10.73
N GLU A 189 -18.86 -22.11 -11.82
CA GLU A 189 -18.51 -22.49 -13.21
C GLU A 189 -17.05 -22.14 -13.59
N MET A 190 -16.26 -21.59 -12.67
CA MET A 190 -14.83 -21.26 -12.85
C MET A 190 -14.53 -20.21 -13.93
N VAL A 191 -15.51 -19.35 -14.25
CA VAL A 191 -15.32 -18.21 -15.16
C VAL A 191 -14.81 -17.00 -14.38
N LEU A 192 -13.71 -16.41 -14.84
CA LEU A 192 -13.12 -15.20 -14.27
C LEU A 192 -13.97 -13.98 -14.61
N GLN A 193 -14.36 -13.23 -13.59
CA GLN A 193 -14.99 -11.92 -13.74
C GLN A 193 -14.11 -10.88 -13.05
N LEU A 194 -13.70 -9.86 -13.80
CA LEU A 194 -13.07 -8.66 -13.25
C LEU A 194 -14.22 -7.77 -12.73
N GLU A 195 -14.19 -7.45 -11.44
CA GLU A 195 -15.24 -6.69 -10.77
C GLU A 195 -14.88 -5.19 -10.86
N ASP A 196 -14.40 -4.57 -9.79
CA ASP A 196 -13.92 -3.19 -9.77
C ASP A 196 -12.46 -3.06 -10.30
N TRP A 197 -11.89 -4.13 -10.86
CA TRP A 197 -10.56 -4.09 -11.48
C TRP A 197 -10.63 -3.56 -12.92
N GLY A 198 -10.40 -2.26 -13.09
CA GLY A 198 -10.72 -1.58 -14.34
C GLY A 198 -9.85 -0.40 -14.77
N GLU A 199 -8.59 -0.31 -14.32
CA GLU A 199 -7.68 0.71 -14.88
C GLU A 199 -7.32 0.38 -16.35
N PRO A 200 -7.47 1.33 -17.30
CA PRO A 200 -7.11 1.11 -18.70
C PRO A 200 -5.66 0.63 -18.83
N GLY A 201 -5.45 -0.51 -19.50
CA GLY A 201 -4.13 -1.10 -19.74
C GLY A 201 -3.61 -2.07 -18.66
N ARG A 202 -4.39 -2.35 -17.60
CA ARG A 202 -4.00 -3.31 -16.52
C ARG A 202 -4.87 -4.56 -16.40
N GLN A 203 -5.79 -4.79 -17.34
CA GLN A 203 -6.71 -5.93 -17.29
C GLN A 203 -5.97 -7.28 -17.21
N ASP A 204 -4.90 -7.45 -17.99
CA ASP A 204 -4.12 -8.69 -18.04
C ASP A 204 -3.15 -8.88 -16.85
N SER A 205 -2.98 -7.84 -16.02
CA SER A 205 -2.02 -7.89 -14.90
C SER A 205 -2.56 -8.66 -13.69
N LEU A 206 -3.88 -8.83 -13.60
CA LEU A 206 -4.54 -9.58 -12.54
C LEU A 206 -4.89 -10.98 -13.01
N MET A 207 -4.58 -11.97 -12.18
CA MET A 207 -4.95 -13.35 -12.42
C MET A 207 -5.58 -13.94 -11.16
N LEU A 208 -6.69 -14.65 -11.33
CA LEU A 208 -7.32 -15.46 -10.31
C LEU A 208 -7.63 -16.82 -10.92
N VAL A 209 -7.03 -17.87 -10.37
CA VAL A 209 -7.14 -19.24 -10.91
C VAL A 209 -7.34 -20.26 -9.81
N LYS A 210 -7.99 -21.37 -10.14
CA LYS A 210 -8.09 -22.54 -9.27
C LYS A 210 -6.90 -23.45 -9.51
N THR A 211 -6.10 -23.69 -8.48
CA THR A 211 -4.86 -24.50 -8.56
C THR A 211 -5.02 -25.89 -7.96
N GLY A 212 -5.97 -26.06 -7.04
CA GLY A 212 -6.26 -27.34 -6.39
C GLY A 212 -7.75 -27.57 -6.20
N LYS A 213 -8.12 -28.70 -5.57
CA LYS A 213 -9.54 -28.98 -5.26
C LYS A 213 -10.16 -27.92 -4.36
N ARG A 214 -9.36 -27.34 -3.46
CA ARG A 214 -9.75 -26.35 -2.45
C ARG A 214 -8.83 -25.14 -2.41
N ASP A 215 -7.96 -25.01 -3.42
CA ASP A 215 -6.88 -24.03 -3.45
C ASP A 215 -7.06 -23.13 -4.68
N PHE A 216 -6.99 -21.83 -4.42
CA PHE A 216 -7.08 -20.77 -5.41
C PHE A 216 -5.86 -19.88 -5.28
N GLN A 217 -5.38 -19.36 -6.40
CA GLN A 217 -4.24 -18.45 -6.45
C GLN A 217 -4.66 -17.14 -7.08
N PHE A 218 -4.34 -16.06 -6.37
CA PHE A 218 -4.51 -14.68 -6.81
C PHE A 218 -3.14 -14.06 -7.04
N ARG A 219 -2.98 -13.39 -8.18
CA ARG A 219 -1.73 -12.73 -8.58
C ARG A 219 -2.01 -11.35 -9.16
N ILE A 220 -1.20 -10.38 -8.77
CA ILE A 220 -1.12 -9.05 -9.39
C ILE A 220 0.31 -8.87 -9.92
N GLN A 221 0.45 -8.66 -11.22
CA GLN A 221 1.69 -8.27 -11.86
C GLN A 221 1.84 -6.74 -11.86
N ALA A 222 3.09 -6.27 -11.81
CA ALA A 222 3.40 -4.83 -11.83
C ALA A 222 2.59 -4.02 -10.80
N VAL A 223 2.66 -4.43 -9.52
CA VAL A 223 1.96 -3.80 -8.40
C VAL A 223 2.30 -2.32 -8.32
N GLN A 224 1.30 -1.47 -8.10
CA GLN A 224 1.43 -0.03 -7.99
C GLN A 224 1.28 0.46 -6.55
N VAL A 225 1.57 1.75 -6.32
CA VAL A 225 1.41 2.39 -5.01
C VAL A 225 -0.05 2.40 -4.57
N THR A 226 -0.98 2.51 -5.52
CA THR A 226 -2.45 2.46 -5.32
C THR A 226 -2.95 1.09 -4.92
N ASP A 227 -2.21 0.01 -5.21
CA ASP A 227 -2.58 -1.37 -4.85
C ASP A 227 -2.24 -1.71 -3.40
N ARG A 228 -1.70 -0.77 -2.62
CA ARG A 228 -1.43 -0.98 -1.19
C ARG A 228 -2.72 -1.18 -0.42
N GLY A 229 -2.64 -2.02 0.61
CA GLY A 229 -3.78 -2.28 1.47
C GLY A 229 -3.82 -3.73 1.92
N PHE A 230 -5.01 -4.17 2.30
CA PHE A 230 -5.29 -5.48 2.85
C PHE A 230 -6.19 -6.26 1.90
N TYR A 231 -5.77 -7.47 1.59
CA TYR A 231 -6.46 -8.36 0.66
C TYR A 231 -6.99 -9.56 1.42
N SER A 232 -8.21 -9.97 1.09
CA SER A 232 -8.84 -11.17 1.65
C SER A 232 -9.66 -11.89 0.61
N CYS A 233 -9.94 -13.16 0.87
CA CYS A 233 -10.72 -14.01 -0.01
C CYS A 233 -12.03 -14.37 0.68
N GLU A 234 -13.14 -14.07 0.02
CA GLU A 234 -14.45 -14.60 0.37
C GLU A 234 -14.72 -15.82 -0.50
N MET A 235 -14.98 -16.98 0.11
CA MET A 235 -15.34 -18.20 -0.61
C MET A 235 -16.73 -18.66 -0.23
N LYS A 236 -17.43 -19.25 -1.21
CA LYS A 236 -18.75 -19.86 -1.02
C LYS A 236 -18.74 -21.30 -1.52
N ALA A 237 -19.43 -22.16 -0.80
CA ALA A 237 -19.66 -23.55 -1.15
C ALA A 237 -21.04 -23.71 -1.77
N TRP A 238 -21.11 -24.37 -2.92
CA TRP A 238 -22.33 -24.52 -3.72
C TRP A 238 -22.66 -25.99 -3.96
N THR A 239 -23.95 -26.30 -3.97
CA THR A 239 -24.48 -27.59 -4.43
C THR A 239 -25.43 -27.36 -5.60
N LYS A 240 -25.50 -28.32 -6.52
CA LYS A 240 -26.44 -28.32 -7.64
C LYS A 240 -27.15 -29.65 -7.70
N GLN A 241 -28.47 -29.64 -7.49
CA GLN A 241 -29.28 -30.83 -7.76
C GLN A 241 -29.59 -30.91 -9.26
N PRO A 242 -29.76 -32.12 -9.84
CA PRO A 242 -30.12 -32.26 -11.25
C PRO A 242 -31.43 -31.51 -11.56
N GLY A 243 -31.37 -30.50 -12.43
CA GLY A 243 -32.52 -29.69 -12.83
C GLY A 243 -32.81 -28.47 -11.96
N GLU A 244 -32.01 -28.23 -10.91
CA GLU A 244 -32.10 -27.02 -10.06
C GLU A 244 -30.89 -26.11 -10.22
N ASP A 245 -31.06 -24.86 -9.81
CA ASP A 245 -29.99 -23.86 -9.76
C ASP A 245 -29.00 -24.12 -8.60
N TRP A 246 -27.87 -23.42 -8.66
CA TRP A 246 -26.86 -23.49 -7.60
C TRP A 246 -27.39 -22.94 -6.28
N VAL A 247 -27.25 -23.73 -5.20
CA VAL A 247 -27.65 -23.34 -3.84
C VAL A 247 -26.42 -23.14 -2.96
N GLU A 248 -26.34 -21.98 -2.28
CA GLU A 248 -25.27 -21.66 -1.33
C GLU A 248 -25.43 -22.48 -0.04
N MET A 249 -24.42 -23.27 0.29
CA MET A 249 -24.40 -24.12 1.49
C MET A 249 -23.69 -23.46 2.66
N ALA A 250 -22.57 -22.80 2.38
CA ALA A 250 -21.75 -22.14 3.40
C ALA A 250 -20.90 -21.04 2.76
N LYS A 251 -20.54 -20.06 3.58
CA LYS A 251 -19.67 -18.94 3.21
C LYS A 251 -18.59 -18.78 4.27
N GLY A 252 -17.39 -18.40 3.84
CA GLY A 252 -16.27 -18.10 4.71
C GLY A 252 -15.42 -16.96 4.16
N VAL A 253 -14.80 -16.19 5.05
CA VAL A 253 -13.88 -15.11 4.70
C VAL A 253 -12.53 -15.39 5.35
N SER A 254 -11.45 -15.14 4.62
CA SER A 254 -10.09 -15.40 5.08
C SER A 254 -9.57 -14.34 6.05
N ASN A 255 -8.43 -14.64 6.68
CA ASN A 255 -7.56 -13.60 7.23
C ASN A 255 -7.10 -12.62 6.13
N LYS A 256 -6.67 -11.43 6.55
CA LYS A 256 -6.17 -10.39 5.66
C LYS A 256 -4.67 -10.56 5.39
N VAL A 257 -4.24 -10.35 4.15
CA VAL A 257 -2.85 -10.31 3.71
C VAL A 257 -2.54 -8.89 3.24
N GLN A 258 -1.50 -8.27 3.81
CA GLN A 258 -1.15 -6.89 3.47
C GLN A 258 -0.21 -6.84 2.26
N ILE A 259 -0.46 -5.90 1.35
CA ILE A 259 0.52 -5.41 0.38
C ILE A 259 1.05 -4.08 0.92
N ALA A 260 2.32 -4.08 1.31
CA ALA A 260 3.00 -2.89 1.82
C ALA A 260 4.43 -2.87 1.30
N PHE A 261 4.86 -1.71 0.80
CA PHE A 261 6.24 -1.44 0.44
C PHE A 261 6.48 0.07 0.50
N THR A 262 7.70 0.48 0.80
CA THR A 262 8.09 1.89 0.77
C THR A 262 8.37 2.30 -0.67
N HIS A 263 7.62 3.26 -1.20
CA HIS A 263 7.94 3.89 -2.48
C HIS A 263 8.78 5.13 -2.17
N LYS A 264 10.09 5.04 -2.38
CA LYS A 264 10.95 6.23 -2.43
C LYS A 264 10.76 6.83 -3.81
N GLY A 265 10.13 8.00 -3.90
CA GLY A 265 10.05 8.76 -5.15
C GLY A 265 11.45 9.13 -5.67
N PRO A 266 11.55 9.78 -6.84
CA PRO A 266 12.83 10.24 -7.34
C PRO A 266 13.48 11.20 -6.35
N THR A 267 14.75 10.96 -6.04
CA THR A 267 15.61 11.90 -5.34
C THR A 267 16.49 12.61 -6.36
N PHE A 268 16.56 13.94 -6.24
CA PHE A 268 17.32 14.82 -7.13
C PHE A 268 18.53 15.35 -6.39
N ASP A 269 19.66 15.42 -7.08
CA ASP A 269 20.90 16.02 -6.56
C ASP A 269 21.60 16.82 -7.66
N LEU A 270 22.37 17.83 -7.28
CA LEU A 270 22.98 18.80 -8.20
C LEU A 270 24.50 18.80 -8.09
N SER A 271 25.16 18.65 -9.24
CA SER A 271 26.59 18.89 -9.38
C SER A 271 26.83 20.14 -10.22
N ILE A 272 27.67 21.04 -9.71
CA ILE A 272 28.14 22.22 -10.42
C ILE A 272 29.59 22.01 -10.85
N SER A 273 29.94 22.47 -12.04
CA SER A 273 31.31 22.50 -12.54
C SER A 273 31.57 23.82 -13.28
N SER A 274 32.81 24.29 -13.23
CA SER A 274 33.25 25.49 -13.97
C SER A 274 34.40 25.09 -14.87
N ASP A 275 34.45 25.63 -16.08
CA ASP A 275 35.54 25.41 -17.03
C ASP A 275 36.89 25.93 -16.50
N THR A 276 36.87 27.05 -15.80
CA THR A 276 38.00 27.64 -15.10
C THR A 276 37.62 28.17 -13.72
N THR A 277 38.58 28.22 -12.81
CA THR A 277 38.44 28.81 -11.47
C THR A 277 39.06 30.21 -11.38
N SER A 278 39.78 30.65 -12.42
CA SER A 278 40.31 32.00 -12.49
C SER A 278 40.29 32.56 -13.90
N VAL A 279 39.78 33.78 -14.04
CA VAL A 279 39.70 34.51 -15.32
C VAL A 279 40.30 35.89 -15.17
N PHE A 280 40.72 36.49 -16.28
CA PHE A 280 41.00 37.92 -16.33
C PHE A 280 39.71 38.70 -16.61
N PRO A 281 39.67 40.00 -16.25
CA PRO A 281 38.56 40.87 -16.65
C PRO A 281 38.31 40.78 -18.16
N TRP A 282 37.06 40.93 -18.57
CA TRP A 282 36.58 40.89 -19.96
C TRP A 282 36.51 39.49 -20.60
N GLU A 283 37.03 38.45 -19.94
CA GLU A 283 36.88 37.07 -20.42
C GLU A 283 35.45 36.55 -20.17
N THR A 284 35.13 35.40 -20.77
CA THR A 284 33.87 34.69 -20.50
C THR A 284 34.17 33.43 -19.71
N VAL A 285 33.40 33.18 -18.66
CA VAL A 285 33.46 31.93 -17.88
C VAL A 285 32.17 31.14 -18.12
N LYS A 286 32.29 29.82 -18.24
CA LYS A 286 31.16 28.91 -18.40
C LYS A 286 31.08 27.96 -17.21
N MET A 287 29.92 27.97 -16.56
CA MET A 287 29.58 27.07 -15.46
C MET A 287 28.42 26.17 -15.85
N GLU A 288 28.54 24.87 -15.59
CA GLU A 288 27.53 23.87 -15.87
C GLU A 288 26.94 23.31 -14.58
N CYS A 289 25.62 23.15 -14.55
CA CYS A 289 24.86 22.57 -13.46
C CYS A 289 24.11 21.34 -14.01
N ASP A 290 24.48 20.17 -13.50
CA ASP A 290 23.95 18.88 -13.90
C ASP A 290 23.03 18.32 -12.80
N VAL A 291 21.84 17.90 -13.23
CA VAL A 291 20.83 17.27 -12.37
C VAL A 291 20.98 15.76 -12.43
N SER A 292 21.37 15.16 -11.31
CA SER A 292 21.36 13.72 -11.13
C SER A 292 20.03 13.26 -10.51
N VAL A 293 19.52 12.10 -10.96
CA VAL A 293 18.26 11.53 -10.49
C VAL A 293 18.53 10.10 -10.05
N SER A 294 18.18 9.78 -8.81
CA SER A 294 18.30 8.43 -8.25
C SER A 294 16.93 7.93 -7.75
N GLY A 295 16.74 6.61 -7.71
CA GLY A 295 15.46 5.98 -7.35
C GLY A 295 14.58 5.66 -8.57
N THR A 296 13.26 5.63 -8.39
CA THR A 296 12.31 5.50 -9.51
C THR A 296 12.32 6.78 -10.34
N SER A 297 13.19 6.82 -11.36
CA SER A 297 13.26 7.92 -12.31
C SER A 297 11.97 7.97 -13.13
N PRO A 298 11.24 9.09 -13.12
CA PRO A 298 10.19 9.30 -14.10
C PRO A 298 10.82 9.38 -15.50
N THR A 299 9.99 9.20 -16.53
CA THR A 299 10.45 9.38 -17.90
C THR A 299 10.94 10.82 -18.11
N ALA A 300 11.82 11.04 -19.09
CA ALA A 300 12.35 12.39 -19.36
C ALA A 300 11.24 13.41 -19.70
N ASP A 301 10.09 12.94 -20.17
CA ASP A 301 8.93 13.77 -20.53
C ASP A 301 8.04 14.11 -19.33
N ASP A 302 8.13 13.35 -18.23
CA ASP A 302 7.33 13.54 -17.01
C ASP A 302 8.03 14.40 -15.95
N VAL A 303 9.22 14.93 -16.25
CA VAL A 303 9.98 15.81 -15.35
C VAL A 303 10.45 17.07 -16.07
N ALA A 304 10.21 18.22 -15.45
CA ALA A 304 10.79 19.50 -15.86
C ALA A 304 11.54 20.14 -14.69
N TYR A 305 12.47 21.04 -14.98
CA TYR A 305 13.28 21.70 -13.96
C TYR A 305 13.19 23.21 -14.11
N GLU A 306 12.95 23.91 -13.01
CA GLU A 306 13.17 25.35 -12.88
C GLU A 306 14.55 25.55 -12.24
N ILE A 307 15.44 26.28 -12.89
CA ILE A 307 16.84 26.46 -12.49
C ILE A 307 17.08 27.90 -12.09
N LYS A 308 17.84 28.13 -11.01
CA LYS A 308 18.26 29.46 -10.58
C LYS A 308 19.75 29.47 -10.28
N TRP A 309 20.41 30.55 -10.64
CA TRP A 309 21.83 30.75 -10.41
C TRP A 309 22.06 31.91 -9.46
N PHE A 310 22.96 31.70 -8.52
CA PHE A 310 23.22 32.64 -7.45
C PHE A 310 24.72 32.91 -7.29
N LEU A 311 25.05 34.15 -6.92
CA LEU A 311 26.39 34.62 -6.58
C LEU A 311 26.45 35.06 -5.12
N SER A 312 27.48 34.63 -4.41
CA SER A 312 27.87 35.19 -3.12
C SER A 312 29.25 35.83 -3.24
N HIS A 313 29.30 37.17 -3.24
CA HIS A 313 30.55 37.95 -3.37
C HIS A 313 31.57 37.66 -2.25
N LEU A 314 31.08 37.32 -1.06
CA LEU A 314 31.93 36.92 0.06
C LEU A 314 31.99 35.40 0.15
N ARG A 315 33.20 34.86 0.15
CA ARG A 315 33.44 33.42 0.26
C ARG A 315 32.79 32.88 1.54
N GLY A 316 31.91 31.90 1.41
CA GLY A 316 31.17 31.30 2.52
C GLY A 316 30.04 32.15 3.09
N SER A 317 29.68 33.28 2.47
CA SER A 317 28.52 34.07 2.91
C SER A 317 27.20 33.41 2.49
N ASN A 318 26.16 33.60 3.32
CA ASN A 318 24.79 33.18 3.01
C ASN A 318 24.00 34.26 2.26
N SER A 319 24.55 35.46 2.07
CA SER A 319 23.95 36.52 1.25
C SER A 319 24.19 36.23 -0.24
N ALA A 320 23.27 35.52 -0.86
CA ALA A 320 23.32 35.17 -2.27
C ALA A 320 22.41 36.07 -3.11
N SER A 321 22.94 36.68 -4.17
CA SER A 321 22.17 37.44 -5.16
C SER A 321 21.78 36.52 -6.31
N LEU A 322 20.52 36.59 -6.74
CA LEU A 322 20.05 35.89 -7.94
C LEU A 322 20.69 36.54 -9.17
N LEU A 323 21.24 35.75 -10.08
CA LEU A 323 21.82 36.20 -11.35
C LEU A 323 20.84 36.02 -12.50
N ALA A 324 20.39 34.79 -12.69
CA ALA A 324 19.48 34.39 -13.74
C ALA A 324 18.67 33.18 -13.30
N SER A 325 17.45 33.07 -13.80
CA SER A 325 16.61 31.90 -13.64
C SER A 325 16.08 31.42 -14.98
N MET A 326 15.82 30.13 -15.08
CA MET A 326 15.15 29.50 -16.21
C MET A 326 13.93 28.77 -15.66
N ASP A 327 12.76 29.10 -16.19
CA ASP A 327 11.55 28.40 -15.80
C ASP A 327 11.45 27.00 -16.43
N ARG A 328 10.39 26.27 -16.05
CA ARG A 328 10.14 24.92 -16.54
C ARG A 328 9.89 24.80 -18.05
N TRP A 329 9.60 25.91 -18.73
CA TRP A 329 9.40 25.96 -20.19
C TRP A 329 10.68 26.38 -20.93
N GLY A 330 11.76 26.68 -20.19
CA GLY A 330 13.02 27.14 -20.75
C GLY A 330 13.10 28.66 -20.96
N VAL A 331 12.17 29.44 -20.40
CA VAL A 331 12.20 30.90 -20.49
C VAL A 331 13.18 31.45 -19.45
N VAL A 332 14.14 32.23 -19.94
CA VAL A 332 15.21 32.82 -19.13
C VAL A 332 14.81 34.19 -18.61
N HIS A 333 14.98 34.41 -17.32
CA HIS A 333 14.80 35.69 -16.65
C HIS A 333 16.11 36.11 -16.00
N LYS A 334 16.67 37.24 -16.45
CA LYS A 334 17.87 37.83 -15.84
C LYS A 334 17.46 38.72 -14.67
N ALA A 335 18.16 38.60 -13.54
CA ALA A 335 17.95 39.51 -12.43
C ALA A 335 18.57 40.89 -12.76
N PRO A 336 17.95 41.99 -12.31
CA PRO A 336 18.53 43.32 -12.49
C PRO A 336 19.83 43.41 -11.70
N ARG A 337 20.93 43.74 -12.39
CA ARG A 337 22.25 43.95 -11.80
C ARG A 337 22.75 45.35 -12.13
N ASN A 338 23.48 45.96 -11.20
CA ASN A 338 24.17 47.24 -11.41
C ASN A 338 25.64 46.99 -11.79
N ASP A 339 25.86 46.02 -12.67
CA ASP A 339 27.17 45.59 -13.17
C ASP A 339 27.17 45.76 -14.70
N SER A 340 28.34 45.95 -15.30
CA SER A 340 28.45 46.01 -16.77
C SER A 340 28.70 44.64 -17.41
N SER A 341 28.81 43.58 -16.61
CA SER A 341 28.90 42.20 -17.08
C SER A 341 27.52 41.65 -17.42
N ASP A 342 27.43 40.86 -18.49
CA ASP A 342 26.18 40.21 -18.89
C ASP A 342 26.22 38.73 -18.51
N CYS A 343 25.07 38.16 -18.18
CA CYS A 343 24.93 36.72 -17.94
C CYS A 343 23.95 36.11 -18.94
N SER A 344 24.26 34.91 -19.44
CA SER A 344 23.34 34.12 -20.25
C SER A 344 23.14 32.75 -19.60
N LEU A 345 21.93 32.21 -19.73
CA LEU A 345 21.55 30.92 -19.16
C LEU A 345 20.99 30.04 -20.28
N GLU A 346 21.59 28.87 -20.47
CA GLU A 346 21.30 27.98 -21.59
C GLU A 346 20.93 26.58 -21.10
N ARG A 347 20.02 25.92 -21.83
CA ARG A 347 19.65 24.54 -21.60
C ARG A 347 20.40 23.65 -22.59
N LEU A 348 21.46 22.99 -22.12
CA LEU A 348 22.28 22.09 -22.94
C LEU A 348 21.63 20.72 -23.16
N GLY A 349 20.73 20.31 -22.25
CA GLY A 349 20.01 19.05 -22.36
C GLY A 349 18.85 18.94 -21.36
N PRO A 350 18.24 17.75 -21.21
CA PRO A 350 17.10 17.56 -20.30
C PRO A 350 17.47 17.79 -18.83
N LYS A 351 18.74 17.54 -18.47
CA LYS A 351 19.28 17.59 -17.10
C LYS A 351 20.54 18.45 -16.97
N ARG A 352 20.90 19.23 -18.00
CA ARG A 352 22.17 19.98 -18.05
C ARG A 352 21.91 21.42 -18.44
N PHE A 353 22.42 22.34 -17.62
CA PHE A 353 22.16 23.77 -17.75
C PHE A 353 23.46 24.54 -17.60
N ALA A 354 23.68 25.56 -18.42
CA ALA A 354 24.92 26.33 -18.42
C ALA A 354 24.66 27.81 -18.16
N LEU A 355 25.40 28.39 -17.22
CA LEU A 355 25.50 29.83 -17.01
C LEU A 355 26.80 30.31 -17.64
N ASN A 356 26.71 31.28 -18.55
CA ASN A 356 27.87 32.01 -19.04
C ASN A 356 27.86 33.43 -18.47
N ILE A 357 29.02 33.89 -18.01
CA ILE A 357 29.22 35.27 -17.57
C ILE A 357 30.16 35.91 -18.56
N HIS A 358 29.65 36.90 -19.29
CA HIS A 358 30.35 37.60 -20.34
C HIS A 358 30.94 38.90 -19.81
N SER A 359 32.12 39.26 -20.32
CA SER A 359 32.82 40.49 -19.95
C SER A 359 32.99 40.61 -18.43
N THR A 360 33.57 39.57 -17.84
CA THR A 360 33.73 39.41 -16.38
C THR A 360 34.37 40.62 -15.73
N GLN A 361 33.87 40.96 -14.56
CA GLN A 361 34.33 42.06 -13.73
C GLN A 361 34.63 41.60 -12.30
N ASP A 362 35.21 42.50 -11.54
CA ASP A 362 35.67 42.26 -10.18
C ASP A 362 34.49 41.92 -9.25
N SER A 363 33.31 42.49 -9.54
CA SER A 363 32.08 42.16 -8.84
C SER A 363 31.59 40.74 -9.13
N ASP A 364 32.02 40.10 -10.22
CA ASP A 364 31.69 38.70 -10.53
C ASP A 364 32.58 37.70 -9.75
N ALA A 365 33.58 38.16 -9.00
CA ALA A 365 34.34 37.29 -8.12
C ALA A 365 33.48 36.81 -6.93
N GLY A 366 33.48 35.52 -6.65
CA GLY A 366 32.69 34.95 -5.56
C GLY A 366 32.36 33.47 -5.69
N ASP A 367 31.50 33.00 -4.79
CA ASP A 367 30.97 31.63 -4.80
C ASP A 367 29.69 31.56 -5.62
N TYR A 368 29.67 30.68 -6.61
CA TYR A 368 28.52 30.37 -7.45
C TYR A 368 27.86 29.08 -7.01
N HIS A 369 26.53 29.05 -7.03
CA HIS A 369 25.75 27.83 -6.89
C HIS A 369 24.47 27.90 -7.72
N CYS A 370 23.97 26.73 -8.10
CA CYS A 370 22.68 26.59 -8.75
C CYS A 370 21.67 25.95 -7.78
N THR A 371 20.40 26.34 -7.91
CA THR A 371 19.27 25.60 -7.35
C THR A 371 18.40 25.07 -8.46
N ALA A 372 17.79 23.91 -8.23
CA ALA A 372 16.84 23.29 -9.14
C ALA A 372 15.58 22.95 -8.37
N THR A 373 14.44 23.36 -8.92
CA THR A 373 13.12 22.94 -8.50
C THR A 373 12.57 21.94 -9.53
N PRO A 374 12.51 20.64 -9.20
CA PRO A 374 11.90 19.64 -10.07
C PRO A 374 10.37 19.75 -10.05
N TRP A 375 9.77 19.63 -11.21
CA TRP A 375 8.33 19.51 -11.43
C TRP A 375 8.05 18.11 -11.97
N ILE A 376 7.16 17.37 -11.32
CA ILE A 376 6.85 15.98 -11.68
C ILE A 376 5.40 15.91 -12.17
N ARG A 377 5.18 15.30 -13.31
CA ARG A 377 3.85 15.04 -13.86
C ARG A 377 3.31 13.72 -13.31
N SER A 378 2.13 13.76 -12.70
CA SER A 378 1.41 12.55 -12.31
C SER A 378 0.96 11.81 -13.57
N THR A 379 1.36 10.54 -13.72
CA THR A 379 0.95 9.69 -14.84
C THR A 379 -0.54 9.36 -14.81
N ALA A 380 -1.15 9.32 -13.61
CA ALA A 380 -2.56 9.00 -13.43
C ALA A 380 -3.50 10.19 -13.68
N THR A 381 -3.08 11.41 -13.32
CA THR A 381 -3.95 12.61 -13.37
C THR A 381 -3.47 13.66 -14.38
N GLY A 382 -2.25 13.53 -14.91
CA GLY A 382 -1.64 14.50 -15.81
C GLY A 382 -1.24 15.82 -15.16
N VAL A 383 -1.50 16.00 -13.86
CA VAL A 383 -1.23 17.23 -13.09
C VAL A 383 0.24 17.32 -12.70
N TRP A 384 0.80 18.53 -12.75
CA TRP A 384 2.17 18.81 -12.35
C TRP A 384 2.24 19.22 -10.87
N SER A 385 3.17 18.61 -10.13
CA SER A 385 3.46 18.95 -8.74
C SER A 385 4.92 19.38 -8.57
N LYS A 386 5.15 20.30 -7.63
CA LYS A 386 6.48 20.83 -7.31
C LYS A 386 7.14 19.94 -6.25
N ALA A 387 8.35 19.46 -6.54
CA ALA A 387 9.20 18.77 -5.58
C ALA A 387 10.03 19.77 -4.76
N PRO A 388 10.64 19.35 -3.64
CA PRO A 388 11.56 20.19 -2.87
C PRO A 388 12.69 20.74 -3.75
N GLU A 389 13.05 22.01 -3.53
CA GLU A 389 14.20 22.63 -4.19
C GLU A 389 15.49 22.00 -3.67
N VAL A 390 16.41 21.74 -4.58
CA VAL A 390 17.74 21.18 -4.29
C VAL A 390 18.80 22.21 -4.67
N THR A 391 19.87 22.28 -3.88
CA THR A 391 20.96 23.26 -4.05
C THR A 391 22.27 22.52 -4.29
N SER A 392 23.06 22.98 -5.24
CA SER A 392 24.38 22.42 -5.54
C SER A 392 25.41 22.76 -4.48
N GLN A 393 26.57 22.10 -4.57
CA GLN A 393 27.80 22.62 -3.96
C GLN A 393 28.16 24.00 -4.55
N ARG A 394 29.14 24.68 -3.94
CA ARG A 394 29.62 25.99 -4.39
C ARG A 394 30.91 25.87 -5.18
N VAL A 395 31.07 26.69 -6.22
CA VAL A 395 32.32 26.84 -6.96
C VAL A 395 32.78 28.29 -6.87
N PHE A 396 34.04 28.50 -6.47
CA PHE A 396 34.62 29.84 -6.35
C PHE A 396 35.25 30.27 -7.67
N LEU A 397 34.87 31.44 -8.16
CA LEU A 397 35.50 32.11 -9.30
C LEU A 397 36.38 33.27 -8.82
N ASN A 398 37.62 33.29 -9.29
CA ASN A 398 38.53 34.39 -9.04
C ASN A 398 38.73 35.26 -10.30
N VAL A 399 38.56 36.58 -10.18
CA VAL A 399 38.88 37.52 -11.26
C VAL A 399 40.25 38.14 -10.98
N LYS A 400 41.25 37.76 -11.78
CA LYS A 400 42.65 38.17 -11.61
C LYS A 400 42.89 39.51 -12.27
N PHE A 401 43.35 40.48 -11.49
CA PHE A 401 43.87 41.71 -12.06
C PHE A 401 45.35 41.58 -12.39
N ALA A 402 45.72 41.86 -13.64
CA ALA A 402 47.11 42.01 -14.06
C ALA A 402 47.74 43.33 -13.58
N LEU A 403 47.23 43.94 -12.50
CA LEU A 403 47.71 45.24 -12.00
C LEU A 403 49.17 45.15 -11.55
N TRP A 404 49.55 44.03 -10.92
CA TRP A 404 50.94 43.76 -10.53
C TRP A 404 51.86 43.53 -11.73
N ASP A 405 51.42 42.80 -12.77
CA ASP A 405 52.23 42.59 -13.97
C ASP A 405 52.38 43.88 -14.79
N SER A 406 51.33 44.71 -14.81
CA SER A 406 51.36 46.02 -15.47
C SER A 406 52.18 47.07 -14.69
N MET A 407 52.35 46.93 -13.38
CA MET A 407 53.18 47.83 -12.56
C MET A 407 54.67 47.48 -12.57
N LYS A 408 55.07 46.24 -12.92
CA LYS A 408 56.48 45.83 -12.98
C LYS A 408 57.31 46.71 -13.92
N LEU A 409 56.78 46.99 -15.12
CA LEU A 409 57.47 47.79 -16.13
C LEU A 409 57.64 49.26 -15.73
N PRO A 410 56.59 50.02 -15.34
CA PRO A 410 56.73 51.39 -14.84
C PRO A 410 57.64 51.50 -13.63
N LEU A 411 57.57 50.55 -12.68
CA LEU A 411 58.40 50.56 -11.48
C LEU A 411 59.89 50.32 -11.83
N LEU A 412 60.16 49.39 -12.75
CA LEU A 412 61.52 49.14 -13.26
C LEU A 412 62.08 50.38 -13.98
N TYR A 413 61.30 50.99 -14.88
CA TYR A 413 61.70 52.23 -15.56
C TYR A 413 61.95 53.37 -14.57
N GLY A 414 61.10 53.52 -13.54
CA GLY A 414 61.29 54.52 -12.49
C GLY A 414 62.55 54.30 -11.67
N ILE A 415 62.86 53.06 -11.28
CA ILE A 415 64.10 52.71 -10.56
C ILE A 415 65.32 52.97 -11.45
N CYS A 416 65.32 52.52 -12.71
CA CYS A 416 66.43 52.79 -13.63
C CYS A 416 66.65 54.29 -13.86
N ALA A 417 65.58 55.05 -14.09
CA ALA A 417 65.67 56.50 -14.28
C ALA A 417 66.23 57.21 -13.04
N SER A 418 65.76 56.88 -11.84
CA SER A 418 66.26 57.49 -10.60
C SER A 418 67.74 57.17 -10.33
N VAL A 419 68.17 55.93 -10.57
CA VAL A 419 69.59 55.53 -10.42
C VAL A 419 70.46 56.26 -11.44
N THR A 420 70.05 56.34 -12.71
CA THR A 420 70.82 57.05 -13.74
C THR A 420 70.96 58.53 -13.44
N VAL A 421 69.88 59.21 -13.06
CA VAL A 421 69.92 60.63 -12.66
C VAL A 421 70.78 60.84 -11.41
N GLY A 422 70.67 59.95 -10.41
CA GLY A 422 71.49 60.01 -9.20
C GLY A 422 72.98 59.87 -9.49
N VAL A 423 73.36 58.90 -10.32
CA VAL A 423 74.76 58.69 -10.73
C VAL A 423 75.28 59.87 -11.55
N VAL A 424 74.50 60.36 -12.52
CA VAL A 424 74.88 61.53 -13.33
C VAL A 424 75.06 62.76 -12.45
N SER A 425 74.19 62.97 -11.45
CA SER A 425 74.31 64.09 -10.50
C SER A 425 75.56 63.97 -9.63
N LEU A 426 75.90 62.76 -9.17
CA LEU A 426 77.14 62.52 -8.42
C LEU A 426 78.39 62.73 -9.28
N VAL A 427 78.38 62.28 -10.53
CA VAL A 427 79.49 62.49 -11.48
C VAL A 427 79.65 63.98 -11.81
N LEU A 428 78.56 64.70 -12.08
CA LEU A 428 78.57 66.15 -12.27
C LEU A 428 79.08 66.87 -11.02
N GLY A 429 78.63 66.48 -9.82
CA GLY A 429 79.12 67.00 -8.56
C GLY A 429 80.62 66.78 -8.37
N LEU A 430 81.11 65.58 -8.68
CA LEU A 430 82.53 65.23 -8.63
C LEU A 430 83.36 66.02 -9.65
N VAL A 431 82.89 66.16 -10.90
CA VAL A 431 83.57 66.95 -11.93
C VAL A 431 83.62 68.43 -11.52
N CYS A 432 82.51 68.99 -11.03
CA CYS A 432 82.47 70.35 -10.51
C CYS A 432 83.43 70.55 -9.34
N ALA A 433 83.47 69.62 -8.37
CA ALA A 433 84.42 69.68 -7.26
C ALA A 433 85.88 69.57 -7.75
N HIS A 434 86.17 68.69 -8.71
CA HIS A 434 87.52 68.48 -9.23
C HIS A 434 88.01 69.65 -10.10
N CYS A 435 87.09 70.36 -10.78
CA CYS A 435 87.36 71.59 -11.52
C CYS A 435 87.53 72.80 -10.59
N CYS A 436 86.66 72.96 -9.59
CA CYS A 436 86.74 74.07 -8.63
C CYS A 436 87.94 73.95 -7.66
N CYS A 437 88.36 72.73 -7.31
CA CYS A 437 89.49 72.50 -6.41
C CYS A 437 90.87 72.46 -7.11
N LYS A 438 90.94 72.63 -8.44
CA LYS A 438 92.23 72.69 -9.17
C LYS A 438 92.83 74.09 -9.32
N THR A 439 92.10 75.14 -8.96
CA THR A 439 92.60 76.52 -9.01
C THR A 439 92.41 77.24 -7.69
N THR A 440 93.08 76.78 -6.64
CA THR A 440 93.34 77.61 -5.45
C THR A 440 94.63 77.17 -4.76
N THR A 441 95.74 77.81 -5.11
CA THR A 441 96.87 78.04 -4.20
C THR A 441 97.02 79.55 -3.94
N PRO A 442 97.52 79.97 -2.76
CA PRO A 442 97.08 81.21 -2.10
C PRO A 442 98.13 82.35 -2.04
N THR A 443 97.65 83.52 -1.56
CA THR A 443 98.35 84.69 -0.92
C THR A 443 98.77 85.88 -1.83
N PRO A 444 99.03 87.12 -1.32
CA PRO A 444 98.42 87.94 -0.24
C PRO A 444 98.24 89.48 -0.54
N ARG A 445 97.45 90.18 0.31
CA ARG A 445 97.47 91.62 0.77
C ARG A 445 97.84 92.82 -0.16
N SER A 446 97.01 93.88 -0.12
CA SER A 446 97.28 95.22 0.50
C SER A 446 96.03 96.14 0.41
N HIS A 447 95.40 96.58 1.51
CA HIS A 447 95.65 97.79 2.32
C HIS A 447 95.26 99.15 1.69
N ASN A 448 94.19 99.73 2.27
CA ASN A 448 93.94 101.16 2.57
C ASN A 448 93.83 102.23 1.46
N LYS A 449 92.69 102.92 1.41
CA LYS A 449 92.38 104.26 2.02
C LYS A 449 91.04 104.77 1.46
N LEU A 450 90.03 105.00 2.31
CA LEU A 450 89.60 106.34 2.78
C LEU A 450 89.36 107.35 1.66
N MET A 451 88.09 107.67 1.40
CA MET A 451 87.67 109.07 1.30
C MET A 451 86.21 109.23 1.73
N GLU A 452 86.06 110.06 2.74
CA GLU A 452 84.88 110.70 3.32
C GLU A 452 84.41 111.82 2.38
N LEU A 453 83.11 112.10 2.29
CA LEU A 453 82.54 113.47 2.27
C LEU A 453 81.00 113.47 2.26
N GLU A 454 80.45 113.78 3.45
CA GLU A 454 79.39 114.76 3.78
C GLU A 454 78.66 115.46 2.60
N ILE A 455 77.33 115.29 2.48
CA ILE A 455 76.19 116.15 2.91
C ILE A 455 75.97 117.41 2.06
N ASP A 456 74.76 117.51 1.51
CA ASP A 456 73.78 118.58 1.81
C ASP A 456 72.41 117.95 2.05
#